data_AF-A0A178AJY2-F1
#
_entry.id   AF-A0A178AJY2-F1
#
_cell.length_a   1.000
_cell.length_b   1.000
_cell.length_c   1.000
_cell.angle_alpha   90.00
_cell.angle_beta   90.00
_cell.angle_gamma   90.00
#
_symmetry.space_group_name_H-M   'P 1'
#
loop_
_entity.id
_entity.type
_entity.pdbx_description
1 polymer ?
#
loop_
_entity_poly.entity_id
_entity_poly.type
_entity_poly.pdbx_seq_one_letter_code
_entity_poly.pdbx_strand_id
1 'polypeptide(L)'
;RHIAIGVVLSNGRKGQDRYKCHAPGCFDKTFGRITELKRHHACKHAAAGRKPQFWCPVEGCGRSKAGMGQAFPRKDKMVDHLSRVHASVV
;
A
#
# COMPACT_ATOMS: atom_id res chain seq x y z
N ARG A 1 8.37 15.40 11.17
CA ARG A 1 9.63 15.21 10.39
C ARG A 1 9.26 14.65 9.02
N HIS A 2 9.57 15.36 7.94
CA HIS A 2 9.37 14.85 6.58
C HIS A 2 10.55 13.95 6.18
N ILE A 3 10.30 12.97 5.32
CA ILE A 3 11.33 12.10 4.75
C ILE A 3 11.25 12.16 3.22
N ALA A 4 12.41 12.18 2.56
CA ALA A 4 12.47 11.94 1.13
C ALA A 4 12.11 10.47 0.87
N ILE A 5 11.22 10.24 -0.10
CA ILE A 5 10.79 8.89 -0.52
C ILE A 5 11.08 8.62 -2.00
N GLY A 6 11.51 9.66 -2.73
CA GLY A 6 11.73 9.62 -4.17
C GLY A 6 11.96 11.02 -4.76
N VAL A 7 12.11 11.05 -6.09
CA VAL A 7 12.34 12.25 -6.89
C VAL A 7 11.25 12.43 -7.94
N VAL A 8 11.01 13.67 -8.35
CA VAL A 8 10.08 14.02 -9.44
C VAL A 8 10.88 14.11 -10.74
N LEU A 9 10.44 13.41 -11.77
CA LEU A 9 10.95 13.46 -13.13
C LEU A 9 9.94 14.24 -13.97
N SER A 10 10.22 15.51 -14.24
CA SER A 10 9.34 16.38 -15.02
C SER A 10 9.94 16.68 -16.39
N ASN A 11 9.09 16.78 -17.40
CA ASN A 11 9.43 17.28 -18.74
C ASN A 11 8.84 18.68 -19.00
N GLY A 12 8.40 19.39 -17.94
CA GLY A 12 7.77 20.71 -18.02
C GLY A 12 6.30 20.69 -18.47
N ARG A 13 5.75 19.54 -18.87
CA ARG A 13 4.33 19.41 -19.23
C ARG A 13 3.48 19.04 -18.02
N LYS A 14 2.45 19.84 -17.75
CA LYS A 14 1.51 19.61 -16.65
C LYS A 14 0.88 18.23 -16.75
N GLY A 15 0.98 17.44 -15.68
CA GLY A 15 0.37 16.11 -15.58
C GLY A 15 1.17 14.97 -16.23
N GLN A 16 2.38 15.24 -16.76
CA GLN A 16 3.27 14.20 -17.30
C GLN A 16 4.44 13.86 -16.38
N ASP A 17 4.46 14.44 -15.18
CA ASP A 17 5.47 14.15 -14.18
C ASP A 17 5.46 12.67 -13.82
N ARG A 18 6.65 12.10 -13.65
CA ARG A 18 6.84 10.75 -13.13
C ARG A 18 7.52 10.81 -11.77
N TYR A 19 7.26 9.82 -10.95
CA TYR A 19 7.74 9.78 -9.57
C TYR A 19 8.62 8.55 -9.38
N LYS A 20 9.91 8.73 -9.11
CA LYS A 20 10.88 7.63 -8.99
C LYS A 20 11.25 7.41 -7.54
N CYS A 21 11.25 6.17 -7.08
CA CYS A 21 11.72 5.85 -5.73
C CYS A 21 13.25 5.97 -5.66
N HIS A 22 13.77 6.58 -4.58
CA HIS A 22 15.22 6.76 -4.38
C HIS A 22 15.83 5.73 -3.41
N ALA A 23 15.03 4.81 -2.87
CA ALA A 23 15.51 3.82 -1.92
C ALA A 23 16.47 2.81 -2.60
N PRO A 24 17.48 2.31 -1.90
CA PRO A 24 18.36 1.26 -2.40
C PRO A 24 17.55 0.04 -2.87
N GLY A 25 17.84 -0.47 -4.07
CA GLY A 25 17.14 -1.62 -4.64
C GLY A 25 15.78 -1.31 -5.29
N CYS A 26 15.41 -0.03 -5.43
CA CYS A 26 14.19 0.40 -6.14
C CYS A 26 14.48 1.24 -7.40
N PHE A 27 15.68 1.12 -7.98
CA PHE A 27 16.16 1.95 -9.09
C PHE A 27 15.26 1.91 -10.34
N ASP A 28 14.54 0.82 -10.56
CA ASP A 28 13.62 0.65 -11.69
C ASP A 28 12.16 0.98 -11.36
N LYS A 29 11.87 1.47 -10.15
CA LYS A 29 10.50 1.77 -9.70
C LYS A 29 10.15 3.23 -9.96
N THR A 30 9.43 3.44 -11.06
CA THR A 30 8.85 4.72 -11.47
C THR A 30 7.33 4.62 -11.51
N PHE A 31 6.65 5.67 -11.05
CA PHE A 31 5.20 5.73 -10.91
C PHE A 31 4.63 6.90 -11.71
N GLY A 32 3.38 6.77 -12.15
CA GLY A 32 2.67 7.85 -12.86
C GLY A 32 2.04 8.87 -11.91
N ARG A 33 1.84 8.54 -10.63
CA ARG A 33 1.22 9.44 -9.65
C ARG A 33 1.99 9.43 -8.32
N ILE A 34 2.01 10.56 -7.65
CA ILE A 34 2.67 10.69 -6.34
C ILE A 34 2.06 9.75 -5.28
N THR A 35 0.76 9.50 -5.35
CA THR A 35 0.04 8.57 -4.46
C THR A 35 0.57 7.14 -4.58
N GLU A 36 0.98 6.71 -5.76
CA GLU A 36 1.54 5.39 -5.97
C GLU A 36 2.94 5.26 -5.39
N LEU A 37 3.78 6.30 -5.53
CA LEU A 37 5.09 6.35 -4.88
C LEU A 37 4.96 6.32 -3.35
N LYS A 38 4.05 7.13 -2.78
CA LYS A 38 3.76 7.15 -1.35
C LYS A 38 3.33 5.76 -0.85
N ARG A 39 2.44 5.10 -1.58
CA ARG A 39 1.99 3.73 -1.27
C ARG A 39 3.12 2.72 -1.37
N HIS A 40 3.93 2.77 -2.43
CA HIS A 40 5.09 1.90 -2.59
C HIS A 40 6.02 2.01 -1.38
N HIS A 41 6.36 3.24 -0.99
CA HIS A 41 7.22 3.49 0.15
C HIS A 41 6.62 2.98 1.46
N ALA A 42 5.34 3.24 1.73
CA ALA A 42 4.66 2.76 2.93
C ALA A 42 4.59 1.22 3.01
N CYS A 43 4.51 0.51 1.88
CA CYS A 43 4.44 -0.96 1.89
C CYS A 43 5.82 -1.63 1.88
N LYS A 44 6.80 -1.08 1.16
CA LYS A 44 8.10 -1.71 0.91
C LYS A 44 9.21 -1.20 1.82
N HIS A 45 9.16 0.08 2.19
CA HIS A 45 10.22 0.77 2.95
C HIS A 45 9.81 1.19 4.36
N ALA A 46 8.58 0.91 4.77
CA ALA A 46 8.19 1.09 6.16
C ALA A 46 9.03 0.16 7.06
N ALA A 47 9.52 0.74 8.16
CA ALA A 47 10.21 0.00 9.21
C ALA A 47 9.39 -1.23 9.63
N ALA A 48 10.08 -2.33 9.95
CA ALA A 48 9.44 -3.52 10.50
C ALA A 48 8.55 -3.13 11.69
N GLY A 49 7.28 -3.58 11.67
CA GLY A 49 6.27 -3.20 12.67
C GLY A 49 5.45 -1.94 12.37
N ARG A 50 5.84 -1.08 11.41
CA ARG A 50 5.02 0.08 10.97
C ARG A 50 4.25 -0.15 9.68
N LYS A 51 4.32 -1.35 9.12
CA LYS A 51 3.53 -1.71 7.94
C LYS A 51 2.05 -1.71 8.36
N PRO A 52 1.17 -1.03 7.62
CA PRO A 52 -0.23 -1.00 7.97
C PRO A 52 -0.80 -2.42 7.84
N GLN A 53 -1.45 -2.88 8.91
CA GLN A 53 -2.10 -4.17 9.01
C GLN A 53 -3.60 -3.94 9.07
N PHE A 54 -4.31 -4.37 8.04
CA PHE A 54 -5.77 -4.32 8.00
C PHE A 54 -6.28 -5.75 8.19
N TRP A 55 -6.97 -6.00 9.30
CA TRP A 55 -7.54 -7.30 9.60
C TRP A 55 -9.00 -7.36 9.12
N CYS A 56 -9.48 -8.56 8.77
CA CYS A 56 -10.90 -8.74 8.51
C CYS A 56 -11.68 -8.55 9.83
N PRO A 57 -12.76 -7.74 9.84
CA PRO A 57 -13.58 -7.53 11.04
C PRO A 57 -14.50 -8.72 11.37
N VAL A 58 -14.70 -9.67 10.45
CA VAL A 58 -15.61 -10.82 10.65
C VAL A 58 -14.95 -11.83 11.59
N GLU A 59 -15.57 -12.07 12.74
CA GLU A 59 -15.12 -13.07 13.70
C GLU A 59 -15.15 -14.48 13.09
N GLY A 60 -14.13 -15.28 13.38
CA GLY A 60 -13.98 -16.62 12.77
C GLY A 60 -13.46 -16.61 11.32
N CYS A 61 -13.32 -15.44 10.68
CA CYS A 61 -12.63 -15.38 9.39
C CYS A 61 -11.14 -15.70 9.59
N GLY A 62 -10.58 -16.55 8.73
CA GLY A 62 -9.16 -16.89 8.76
C GLY A 62 -8.23 -15.69 8.63
N ARG A 63 -8.67 -14.57 8.05
CA ARG A 63 -7.91 -13.31 7.95
C ARG A 63 -8.33 -12.25 8.98
N SER A 64 -9.10 -12.63 9.99
CA SER A 64 -9.36 -11.78 11.15
C SER A 64 -8.15 -11.71 12.08
N LYS A 65 -8.17 -10.79 13.04
CA LYS A 65 -7.09 -10.64 14.03
C LYS A 65 -6.90 -11.87 14.91
N ALA A 66 -7.99 -12.62 15.16
CA ALA A 66 -7.98 -13.88 15.89
C ALA A 66 -7.77 -15.10 14.98
N GLY A 67 -7.77 -14.90 13.66
CA GLY A 67 -7.53 -15.95 12.67
C GLY A 67 -6.05 -16.28 12.51
N MET A 68 -5.77 -17.41 11.85
CA MET A 68 -4.40 -17.88 11.57
C MET A 68 -3.76 -17.23 10.32
N GLY A 69 -4.49 -16.37 9.63
CA GLY A 69 -4.08 -15.76 8.36
C GLY A 69 -3.29 -14.47 8.54
N GLN A 70 -2.85 -13.91 7.41
CA GLN A 70 -2.11 -12.65 7.38
C GLN A 70 -3.04 -11.44 7.20
N ALA A 71 -2.71 -10.33 7.87
CA ALA A 71 -3.33 -9.04 7.65
C ALA A 71 -3.17 -8.58 6.20
N PHE A 72 -4.18 -7.87 5.71
CA PHE A 72 -4.07 -7.19 4.43
C PHE A 72 -3.10 -6.01 4.54
N PRO A 73 -2.22 -5.81 3.56
CA PRO A 73 -1.30 -4.67 3.55
C PRO A 73 -2.01 -3.34 3.24
N ARG A 74 -3.29 -3.38 2.84
CA ARG A 74 -4.09 -2.22 2.39
C ARG A 74 -5.57 -2.39 2.72
N LYS A 75 -6.24 -1.26 3.04
CA LYS A 75 -7.69 -1.22 3.34
C LYS A 75 -8.55 -1.68 2.16
N ASP A 76 -8.28 -1.21 0.95
CA ASP A 76 -9.08 -1.59 -0.23
C ASP A 76 -9.02 -3.09 -0.52
N LYS A 77 -7.90 -3.76 -0.22
CA LYS A 77 -7.78 -5.21 -0.37
C LYS A 77 -8.58 -5.97 0.69
N MET A 78 -8.69 -5.42 1.89
CA MET A 78 -9.58 -5.96 2.92
C MET A 78 -11.05 -5.74 2.55
N VAL A 79 -11.41 -4.59 1.98
CA VAL A 79 -12.78 -4.32 1.50
C VAL A 79 -13.15 -5.21 0.30
N ASP A 80 -12.25 -5.39 -0.66
CA ASP A 80 -12.41 -6.34 -1.76
C ASP A 80 -12.65 -7.76 -1.22
N HIS A 81 -11.86 -8.17 -0.23
CA HIS A 81 -12.07 -9.44 0.46
C HIS A 81 -13.46 -9.54 1.11
N LEU A 82 -13.90 -8.52 1.83
CA LEU A 82 -15.25 -8.48 2.42
C LEU A 82 -16.32 -8.65 1.35
N SER A 83 -16.23 -7.90 0.25
CA SER A 83 -17.22 -7.96 -0.84
C SER A 83 -17.30 -9.33 -1.53
N ARG A 84 -16.19 -10.09 -1.56
CA ARG A 84 -16.11 -11.38 -2.28
C ARG A 84 -16.33 -12.59 -1.39
N VAL A 85 -15.89 -12.53 -0.14
CA VAL A 85 -15.91 -13.66 0.80
C VAL A 85 -17.04 -13.52 1.83
N HIS A 86 -17.40 -12.28 2.16
CA HIS A 86 -18.43 -11.94 3.14
C HIS A 86 -19.57 -11.15 2.49
N ALA A 87 -19.82 -11.36 1.19
CA ALA A 87 -20.85 -10.67 0.42
C ALA A 87 -22.25 -10.69 1.09
N SER A 88 -22.52 -11.73 1.88
CA SER A 88 -23.79 -11.94 2.60
C SER A 88 -23.81 -11.38 4.04
N VAL A 89 -22.72 -10.76 4.49
CA VAL A 89 -22.52 -10.24 5.87
C VAL A 89 -22.27 -8.72 5.85
N VAL A 90 -22.32 -8.09 4.68
CA VAL A 90 -22.19 -6.63 4.49
C VAL A 90 -23.56 -6.02 4.24
#